data_AF-A0A9N8EG23-F1
#
_entry.id   AF-A0A9N8EG23-F1
#
_cell.length_a   1.000
_cell.length_b   1.000
_cell.length_c   1.000
_cell.angle_alpha   90.00
_cell.angle_beta   90.00
_cell.angle_gamma   90.00
#
_symmetry.space_group_name_H-M   'P 1'
#
loop_
_entity.id
_entity.type
_entity.pdbx_description
1 polymer ?
#
loop_
_entity_poly.entity_id
_entity_poly.type
_entity_poly.pdbx_seq_one_letter_code
_entity_poly.pdbx_strand_id
1 'polypeptide(L)'
;MAFSHPTISNDKWAAVAGTAFAGIATGCLTFVSFVDARSFLTHVDKNENDLIQRHFPVWWPNGRDLMVPVLLSGAASNTLAYLRTNHVHFAITAGLLGLIGPYTAIILGEDIEALRQSDLKEVGETARSFCNLHHPRLIAAAAGFGLALVALADL
;
A
#
# COMPACT_ATOMS: atom_id res chain seq x y z
N MET A 1 45.23 -7.41 18.28
CA MET A 1 43.86 -6.89 18.56
C MET A 1 42.93 -7.47 17.52
N ALA A 2 42.07 -8.42 17.90
CA ALA A 2 40.99 -8.87 17.03
C ALA A 2 39.85 -7.86 17.16
N PHE A 3 39.46 -7.22 16.06
CA PHE A 3 38.25 -6.40 16.02
C PHE A 3 37.05 -7.35 16.02
N SER A 4 36.36 -7.48 17.16
CA SER A 4 35.05 -8.13 17.20
C SER A 4 34.05 -7.22 16.50
N HIS A 5 33.64 -7.58 15.29
CA HIS A 5 32.51 -6.92 14.64
C HIS A 5 31.27 -7.06 15.54
N PRO A 6 30.53 -5.98 15.82
CA PRO A 6 29.28 -6.09 16.55
C PRO A 6 28.30 -6.93 15.71
N THR A 7 27.99 -8.12 16.18
CA THR A 7 26.94 -8.96 15.62
C THR A 7 25.60 -8.34 15.95
N ILE A 8 24.97 -7.72 14.96
CA ILE A 8 23.57 -7.27 15.05
C ILE A 8 22.72 -8.48 15.41
N SER A 9 21.91 -8.38 16.47
CA SER A 9 21.03 -9.48 16.88
C SER A 9 20.00 -9.78 15.80
N ASN A 10 19.58 -11.05 15.70
CA ASN A 10 18.55 -11.47 14.75
C ASN A 10 17.24 -10.69 14.93
N ASP A 11 16.98 -10.19 16.14
CA ASP A 11 15.79 -9.39 16.48
C ASP A 11 15.84 -8.02 15.82
N LYS A 12 17.02 -7.36 15.82
CA LYS A 12 17.22 -6.08 15.11
C LYS A 12 17.07 -6.24 13.61
N TRP A 13 17.55 -7.34 13.03
CA TRP A 13 17.32 -7.62 11.61
C TRP A 13 15.85 -7.83 11.27
N ALA A 14 15.09 -8.52 12.13
CA ALA A 14 13.65 -8.68 11.94
C ALA A 14 12.91 -7.34 12.00
N ALA A 15 13.26 -6.49 12.98
CA ALA A 15 12.70 -5.14 13.12
C ALA A 15 13.01 -4.23 11.92
N VAL A 16 14.26 -4.24 11.43
CA VAL A 16 14.67 -3.50 10.24
C VAL A 16 13.92 -3.99 9.01
N ALA A 17 13.81 -5.31 8.80
CA ALA A 17 13.07 -5.88 7.68
C ALA A 17 11.58 -5.49 7.74
N GLY A 18 10.92 -5.64 8.89
CA GLY A 18 9.52 -5.25 9.08
C GLY A 18 9.29 -3.77 8.75
N THR A 19 10.15 -2.90 9.25
CA THR A 19 10.11 -1.45 8.99
C THR A 19 10.34 -1.12 7.52
N ALA A 20 11.32 -1.76 6.88
CA ALA A 20 11.64 -1.56 5.46
C ALA A 20 10.46 -1.95 4.56
N PHE A 21 9.83 -3.11 4.77
CA PHE A 21 8.68 -3.51 3.96
C PHE A 21 7.44 -2.64 4.20
N ALA A 22 7.21 -2.14 5.43
CA ALA A 22 6.16 -1.16 5.69
C ALA A 22 6.42 0.16 4.95
N GLY A 23 7.69 0.59 4.88
CA GLY A 23 8.13 1.75 4.11
C GLY A 23 7.90 1.58 2.60
N ILE A 24 8.25 0.41 2.04
CA ILE A 24 8.00 0.08 0.62
C ILE A 24 6.50 0.14 0.32
N ALA A 25 5.65 -0.50 1.14
CA ALA A 25 4.20 -0.47 0.95
C ALA A 25 3.65 0.96 0.99
N THR A 26 4.12 1.78 1.94
CA THR A 26 3.76 3.20 2.05
C THR A 26 4.20 3.98 0.82
N GLY A 27 5.42 3.75 0.32
CA GLY A 27 5.94 4.38 -0.89
C GLY A 27 5.10 4.07 -2.13
N CYS A 28 4.76 2.79 -2.35
CA CYS A 28 3.89 2.39 -3.46
C CYS A 28 2.51 3.04 -3.36
N LEU A 29 1.88 3.04 -2.18
CA LEU A 29 0.57 3.66 -1.97
C LEU A 29 0.61 5.19 -2.08
N THR A 30 1.73 5.81 -1.72
CA THR A 30 1.97 7.25 -1.94
C THR A 30 1.99 7.54 -3.43
N PHE A 31 2.75 6.74 -4.20
CA PHE A 31 2.83 6.88 -5.65
C PHE A 31 1.44 6.75 -6.29
N VAL A 32 0.69 5.69 -5.96
CA VAL A 32 -0.64 5.50 -6.54
C VAL A 32 -1.60 6.64 -6.13
N SER A 33 -1.56 7.11 -4.88
CA SER A 33 -2.49 8.15 -4.40
C SER A 33 -2.21 9.54 -4.95
N PHE A 34 -0.95 9.87 -5.25
CA PHE A 34 -0.57 11.23 -5.66
C PHE A 34 -0.12 11.36 -7.11
N VAL A 35 0.35 10.28 -7.72
CA VAL A 35 0.80 10.27 -9.12
C VAL A 35 -0.29 9.66 -9.98
N ASP A 36 -0.65 8.39 -9.75
CA ASP A 36 -1.61 7.71 -10.62
C ASP A 36 -3.01 8.32 -10.49
N ALA A 37 -3.54 8.42 -9.28
CA ALA A 37 -4.86 8.98 -9.04
C ALA A 37 -4.99 10.41 -9.58
N ARG A 38 -3.97 11.27 -9.40
CA ARG A 38 -3.99 12.63 -9.99
C ARG A 38 -3.90 12.61 -11.52
N SER A 39 -3.15 11.68 -12.09
CA SER A 39 -3.06 11.54 -13.54
C SER A 39 -4.42 11.14 -14.12
N PHE A 40 -5.09 10.15 -13.53
CA PHE A 40 -6.46 9.76 -13.88
C PHE A 40 -7.44 10.93 -13.72
N LEU A 41 -7.43 11.63 -12.60
CA LEU A 41 -8.31 12.79 -12.37
C LEU A 41 -8.07 13.92 -13.39
N THR A 42 -6.83 14.14 -13.81
CA THR A 42 -6.50 15.12 -14.86
C THR A 42 -7.13 14.75 -16.20
N HIS A 43 -7.16 13.45 -16.54
CA HIS A 43 -7.84 12.97 -17.74
C HIS A 43 -9.37 13.11 -17.62
N VAL A 44 -9.94 12.87 -16.43
CA VAL A 44 -11.36 13.12 -16.14
C VAL A 44 -11.70 14.60 -16.36
N ASP A 45 -10.90 15.52 -15.81
CA ASP A 45 -11.14 16.97 -15.90
C ASP A 45 -11.05 17.49 -17.36
N LYS A 46 -10.33 16.78 -18.23
CA LYS A 46 -10.22 17.06 -19.67
C LYS A 46 -11.28 16.36 -20.52
N ASN A 47 -12.20 15.61 -19.91
CA ASN A 47 -13.17 14.74 -20.59
C ASN A 47 -12.51 13.68 -21.50
N GLU A 48 -11.31 13.22 -21.18
CA GLU A 48 -10.57 12.17 -21.89
C GLU A 48 -10.99 10.78 -21.38
N ASN A 49 -12.30 10.54 -21.30
CA ASN A 49 -12.92 9.35 -20.72
C ASN A 49 -12.58 8.07 -21.51
N ASP A 50 -12.34 8.19 -22.81
CA ASP A 50 -11.93 7.08 -23.68
C ASP A 50 -10.52 6.58 -23.34
N LEU A 51 -9.62 7.49 -22.97
CA LEU A 51 -8.27 7.15 -22.53
C LEU A 51 -8.32 6.36 -21.22
N ILE A 52 -9.15 6.80 -20.27
CA ILE A 52 -9.35 6.11 -18.98
C ILE A 52 -9.87 4.69 -19.22
N GLN A 53 -10.91 4.54 -20.04
CA GLN A 53 -11.53 3.24 -20.33
C GLN A 53 -10.54 2.27 -20.98
N ARG A 54 -9.61 2.76 -21.81
CA ARG A 54 -8.57 1.94 -22.44
C ARG A 54 -7.39 1.66 -21.53
N HIS A 55 -7.01 2.61 -20.67
CA HIS A 55 -5.83 2.50 -19.83
C HIS A 55 -6.10 1.68 -18.56
N PHE A 56 -7.28 1.85 -17.95
CA PHE A 56 -7.64 1.19 -16.70
C PHE A 56 -7.51 -0.34 -16.72
N PRO A 57 -7.96 -1.08 -17.77
CA PRO A 57 -7.82 -2.53 -17.85
C PRO A 57 -6.37 -3.02 -17.87
N VAL A 58 -5.42 -2.18 -18.27
CA VAL A 58 -3.99 -2.49 -18.24
C VAL A 58 -3.37 -2.06 -16.92
N TRP A 59 -3.65 -0.83 -16.49
CA TRP A 59 -3.06 -0.26 -15.28
C TRP A 59 -3.44 -1.03 -14.01
N TRP A 60 -4.74 -1.36 -13.84
CA TRP A 60 -5.24 -1.96 -12.60
C TRP A 60 -4.63 -3.34 -12.29
N PRO A 61 -4.62 -4.32 -13.21
CA PRO A 61 -4.03 -5.63 -12.94
C PRO A 61 -2.54 -5.53 -12.59
N ASN A 62 -1.77 -4.70 -13.29
CA ASN A 62 -0.35 -4.51 -13.00
C ASN A 62 -0.12 -3.89 -11.62
N GLY A 63 -0.90 -2.88 -11.25
CA GLY A 63 -0.86 -2.28 -9.92
C GLY A 63 -1.21 -3.29 -8.82
N ARG A 64 -2.28 -4.08 -9.01
CA ARG A 64 -2.68 -5.16 -8.10
C ARG A 64 -1.60 -6.23 -7.94
N ASP A 65 -1.06 -6.72 -9.06
CA ASP A 65 -0.10 -7.82 -9.06
C ASP A 65 1.23 -7.43 -8.41
N LEU A 66 1.59 -6.13 -8.41
CA LEU A 66 2.66 -5.57 -7.59
C LEU A 66 2.25 -5.40 -6.11
N MET A 67 1.07 -4.84 -5.84
CA MET A 67 0.67 -4.47 -4.48
C MET A 67 0.38 -5.68 -3.58
N VAL A 68 -0.17 -6.76 -4.12
CA VAL A 68 -0.46 -7.99 -3.35
C VAL A 68 0.81 -8.54 -2.67
N PRO A 69 1.92 -8.84 -3.37
CA PRO A 69 3.13 -9.33 -2.72
C PRO A 69 3.74 -8.29 -1.77
N VAL A 70 3.72 -7.00 -2.12
CA VAL A 70 4.24 -5.93 -1.24
C VAL A 70 3.51 -5.91 0.11
N LEU A 71 2.18 -5.95 0.10
CA LEU A 71 1.37 -5.93 1.31
C LEU A 71 1.53 -7.21 2.13
N LEU A 72 1.55 -8.38 1.46
CA LEU A 72 1.77 -9.67 2.11
C LEU A 72 3.16 -9.73 2.78
N SER A 73 4.21 -9.32 2.08
CA SER A 73 5.56 -9.22 2.65
C SER A 73 5.60 -8.25 3.81
N GLY A 74 4.98 -7.08 3.68
CA GLY A 74 4.87 -6.10 4.78
C GLY A 74 4.19 -6.67 6.02
N ALA A 75 3.01 -7.28 5.87
CA ALA A 75 2.29 -7.88 6.99
C ALA A 75 3.06 -9.06 7.61
N ALA A 76 3.64 -9.95 6.80
CA ALA A 76 4.38 -11.10 7.27
C ALA A 76 5.68 -10.70 7.99
N SER A 77 6.46 -9.78 7.44
CA SER A 77 7.70 -9.29 8.06
C SER A 77 7.43 -8.56 9.38
N ASN A 78 6.37 -7.76 9.46
CA ASN A 78 5.98 -7.10 10.72
C ASN A 78 5.44 -8.09 11.76
N THR A 79 4.70 -9.13 11.33
CA THR A 79 4.31 -10.22 12.23
C THR A 79 5.53 -10.95 12.79
N LEU A 80 6.52 -11.26 11.94
CA LEU A 80 7.77 -11.88 12.38
C LEU A 80 8.57 -10.96 13.33
N ALA A 81 8.63 -9.66 13.04
CA ALA A 81 9.27 -8.68 13.92
C ALA A 81 8.60 -8.64 15.30
N TYR A 82 7.27 -8.67 15.36
CA TYR A 82 6.53 -8.79 16.62
C TYR A 82 6.89 -10.07 17.38
N LEU A 83 6.86 -11.23 16.71
CA LEU A 83 7.17 -12.51 17.35
C LEU A 83 8.60 -12.61 17.89
N ARG A 84 9.55 -11.83 17.34
CA ARG A 84 10.95 -11.80 17.77
C ARG A 84 11.22 -10.77 18.87
N THR A 85 10.60 -9.60 18.75
CA THR A 85 10.90 -8.44 19.62
C THR A 85 9.88 -8.26 20.74
N ASN A 86 8.70 -8.88 20.64
CA ASN A 86 7.50 -8.62 21.45
C ASN A 86 7.03 -7.16 21.45
N HIS A 87 7.46 -6.35 20.46
CA HIS A 87 7.06 -4.95 20.36
C HIS A 87 5.70 -4.80 19.66
N VAL A 88 4.65 -4.47 20.42
CA VAL A 88 3.24 -4.47 19.95
C VAL A 88 3.00 -3.61 18.70
N HIS A 89 3.77 -2.54 18.50
CA HIS A 89 3.67 -1.68 17.33
C HIS A 89 3.85 -2.45 16.01
N PHE A 90 4.72 -3.47 15.96
CA PHE A 90 4.86 -4.30 14.77
C PHE A 90 3.60 -5.14 14.48
N ALA A 91 2.90 -5.62 15.51
CA ALA A 91 1.63 -6.31 15.33
C ALA A 91 0.54 -5.37 14.78
N ILE A 92 0.48 -4.13 15.29
CA ILE A 92 -0.44 -3.10 14.79
C ILE A 92 -0.12 -2.77 13.32
N THR A 93 1.16 -2.57 12.98
CA THR A 93 1.59 -2.34 11.60
C THR A 93 1.17 -3.48 10.68
N ALA A 94 1.36 -4.75 11.10
CA ALA A 94 0.93 -5.90 10.33
C ALA A 94 -0.58 -5.91 10.07
N GLY A 95 -1.38 -5.60 11.10
CA GLY A 95 -2.82 -5.45 10.98
C GLY A 95 -3.23 -4.35 9.99
N LEU A 96 -2.63 -3.16 10.10
CA LEU A 96 -2.92 -2.03 9.22
C LEU A 96 -2.62 -2.35 7.75
N LEU A 97 -1.47 -2.98 7.47
CA LEU A 97 -1.13 -3.41 6.10
C LEU A 97 -2.04 -4.54 5.61
N GLY A 98 -2.34 -5.52 6.48
CA GLY A 98 -3.21 -6.64 6.15
C GLY A 98 -4.65 -6.22 5.79
N LEU A 99 -5.17 -5.16 6.43
CA LEU A 99 -6.51 -4.62 6.16
C LEU A 99 -6.66 -3.95 4.78
N ILE A 100 -5.55 -3.53 4.16
CA ILE A 100 -5.57 -2.86 2.85
C ILE A 100 -6.10 -3.79 1.75
N GLY A 101 -5.79 -5.09 1.81
CA GLY A 101 -6.29 -6.08 0.87
C GLY A 101 -7.81 -6.19 0.88
N PRO A 102 -8.43 -6.57 2.03
CA PRO A 102 -9.89 -6.60 2.18
C PRO A 102 -10.58 -5.28 1.85
N TYR A 103 -10.02 -4.14 2.29
CA TYR A 103 -10.55 -2.82 1.94
C TYR A 103 -10.57 -2.62 0.41
N THR A 104 -9.49 -2.99 -0.27
CA THR A 104 -9.42 -2.90 -1.74
C THR A 104 -10.43 -3.83 -2.42
N ALA A 105 -10.61 -5.05 -1.93
CA ALA A 105 -11.52 -6.02 -2.54
C ALA A 105 -12.99 -5.65 -2.33
N ILE A 106 -13.36 -5.11 -1.17
CA ILE A 106 -14.75 -4.83 -0.80
C ILE A 106 -15.15 -3.42 -1.22
N ILE A 107 -14.37 -2.40 -0.81
CA ILE A 107 -14.76 -1.00 -0.98
C ILE A 107 -14.42 -0.50 -2.39
N LEU A 108 -13.26 -0.86 -2.94
CA LEU A 108 -12.91 -0.48 -4.31
C LEU A 108 -13.42 -1.48 -5.35
N GLY A 109 -13.84 -2.68 -4.93
CA GLY A 109 -14.29 -3.74 -5.84
C GLY A 109 -15.43 -3.31 -6.75
N GLU A 110 -16.39 -2.56 -6.21
CA GLU A 110 -17.54 -2.03 -6.95
C GLU A 110 -17.08 -1.06 -8.05
N ASP A 111 -16.24 -0.09 -7.70
CA ASP A 111 -15.70 0.89 -8.65
C ASP A 111 -14.79 0.25 -9.71
N ILE A 112 -14.04 -0.80 -9.35
CA ILE A 112 -13.21 -1.54 -10.29
C ILE A 112 -14.08 -2.25 -11.32
N GLU A 113 -15.13 -2.93 -10.88
CA GLU A 113 -16.01 -3.64 -11.81
C GLU A 113 -16.78 -2.67 -12.68
N ALA A 114 -17.27 -1.57 -12.09
CA ALA A 114 -17.88 -0.48 -12.84
C ALA A 114 -16.91 0.07 -13.89
N LEU A 115 -15.67 0.43 -13.56
CA LEU A 115 -14.69 0.94 -14.54
C LEU A 115 -14.35 -0.04 -15.67
N ARG A 116 -14.55 -1.35 -15.48
CA ARG A 116 -14.36 -2.36 -16.53
C ARG A 116 -15.57 -2.51 -17.45
N GLN A 117 -16.75 -2.16 -16.97
CA GLN A 117 -18.03 -2.34 -17.67
C GLN A 117 -18.69 -1.02 -18.10
N SER A 118 -18.25 0.13 -17.56
CA SER A 118 -18.90 1.43 -17.74
C SER A 118 -18.82 1.94 -19.17
N ASP A 119 -19.91 2.58 -19.58
CA ASP A 119 -19.96 3.42 -20.77
C ASP A 119 -19.15 4.72 -20.56
N LEU A 120 -18.74 5.34 -21.67
CA LEU A 120 -17.92 6.56 -21.69
C LEU A 120 -18.50 7.73 -20.88
N LYS A 121 -19.81 7.75 -20.62
CA LYS A 121 -20.48 8.82 -19.86
C LYS A 121 -20.28 8.68 -18.35
N GLU A 122 -20.17 7.46 -17.84
CA GLU A 122 -20.13 7.18 -16.40
C GLU A 122 -18.69 6.97 -15.89
N VAL A 123 -17.77 6.59 -16.79
CA VAL A 123 -16.38 6.25 -16.44
C VAL A 123 -15.65 7.38 -15.70
N GLY A 124 -15.96 8.65 -15.98
CA GLY A 124 -15.31 9.79 -15.35
C GLY A 124 -15.70 9.97 -13.88
N GLU A 125 -16.98 9.78 -13.53
CA GLU A 125 -17.47 9.87 -12.16
C GLU A 125 -16.96 8.69 -11.32
N THR A 126 -17.04 7.48 -11.89
CA THR A 126 -16.50 6.27 -11.25
C THR A 126 -14.99 6.38 -11.05
N ALA A 127 -14.24 6.89 -12.04
CA ALA A 127 -12.80 7.09 -11.91
C ALA A 127 -12.47 8.08 -10.79
N ARG A 128 -13.28 9.14 -10.63
CA ARG A 128 -13.10 10.11 -9.55
C ARG A 128 -13.35 9.48 -8.18
N SER A 129 -14.44 8.73 -8.03
CA SER A 129 -14.72 7.96 -6.81
C SER A 129 -13.56 7.01 -6.48
N PHE A 130 -13.19 6.17 -7.45
CA PHE A 130 -12.12 5.19 -7.33
C PHE A 130 -10.81 5.84 -6.89
N CYS A 131 -10.39 6.93 -7.54
CA CYS A 131 -9.17 7.65 -7.21
C CYS A 131 -9.17 8.18 -5.77
N ASN A 132 -10.29 8.77 -5.32
CA ASN A 132 -10.41 9.30 -3.97
C ASN A 132 -10.31 8.20 -2.89
N LEU A 133 -10.78 6.98 -3.20
CA LEU A 133 -10.73 5.84 -2.29
C LEU A 133 -9.32 5.22 -2.14
N HIS A 134 -8.30 5.76 -2.83
CA HIS A 134 -6.90 5.36 -2.63
C HIS A 134 -6.30 5.94 -1.34
N HIS A 135 -6.67 7.17 -0.97
CA HIS A 135 -6.06 7.88 0.16
C HIS A 135 -6.23 7.17 1.51
N PRO A 136 -7.37 6.54 1.85
CA PRO A 136 -7.50 5.78 3.08
C PRO A 136 -6.46 4.66 3.23
N ARG A 137 -6.08 3.99 2.12
CA ARG A 137 -5.04 2.95 2.13
C ARG A 137 -3.67 3.54 2.43
N LEU A 138 -3.35 4.70 1.86
CA LEU A 138 -2.13 5.42 2.17
C LEU A 138 -2.08 5.83 3.65
N ILE A 139 -3.18 6.35 4.21
CA ILE A 139 -3.23 6.74 5.63
C ILE A 139 -2.93 5.53 6.51
N ALA A 140 -3.56 4.38 6.25
CA ALA A 140 -3.31 3.16 6.99
C ALA A 140 -1.85 2.69 6.89
N ALA A 141 -1.27 2.68 5.68
CA ALA A 141 0.11 2.29 5.46
C ALA A 141 1.11 3.25 6.14
N ALA A 142 0.90 4.56 6.01
CA ALA A 142 1.74 5.58 6.61
C ALA A 142 1.70 5.53 8.15
N ALA A 143 0.52 5.33 8.74
CA ALA A 143 0.39 5.10 10.18
C ALA A 143 1.15 3.84 10.60
N GLY A 144 0.97 2.72 9.88
CA GLY A 144 1.70 1.49 10.13
C GLY A 144 3.23 1.65 10.03
N PHE A 145 3.71 2.37 9.03
CA PHE A 145 5.14 2.65 8.86
C PHE A 145 5.68 3.55 9.99
N GLY A 146 4.94 4.58 10.38
CA GLY A 146 5.29 5.43 11.53
C GLY A 146 5.44 4.62 12.82
N LEU A 147 4.50 3.71 13.11
CA LEU A 147 4.57 2.83 14.28
C LEU A 147 5.78 1.87 14.21
N ALA A 148 6.09 1.34 13.03
CA ALA A 148 7.27 0.49 12.84
C ALA A 148 8.58 1.25 13.04
N LEU A 149 8.66 2.52 12.61
CA LEU A 149 9.82 3.38 12.86
C LEU A 149 10.03 3.66 14.34
N VAL A 150 8.95 3.97 15.08
CA VAL A 150 9.01 4.15 16.54
C VAL A 150 9.49 2.86 17.20
N ALA A 151 8.92 1.71 16.83
CA ALA A 151 9.33 0.41 17.34
C ALA A 151 10.80 0.09 17.08
N LEU A 152 11.30 0.42 15.90
CA LEU A 152 12.71 0.21 15.55
C LEU A 152 13.64 1.12 16.36
N ALA A 153 13.23 2.35 16.64
CA ALA A 153 14.03 3.30 17.42
C ALA A 153 14.13 2.92 18.90
N ASP A 154 13.13 2.20 19.42
CA ASP A 154 13.07 1.75 20.82
C ASP A 154 13.90 0.47 21.11
N LEU A 155 14.49 -0.17 20.08
CA LEU A 155 15.26 -1.44 20.16
C LEU A 155 16.79 -1.26 20.13
#